data_AF-A0A9W8TN64-F1
#
_entry.id   AF-A0A9W8TN64-F1
#
_cell.length_a   1.000
_cell.length_b   1.000
_cell.length_c   1.000
_cell.angle_alpha   90.00
_cell.angle_beta   90.00
_cell.angle_gamma   90.00
#
_symmetry.space_group_name_H-M   'P 1'
#
loop_
_entity.id
_entity.type
_entity.pdbx_description
1 polymer ?
#
loop_
_entity_poly.entity_id
_entity_poly.type
_entity_poly.pdbx_seq_one_letter_code
_entity_poly.pdbx_strand_id
1 'polypeptide(L)'
;MALTTLQARHILTERLGNALNLAPRDVEMFKYICTAVSYFKLPDHEGGYMMPGARHYRRGEEYTFNDVPWEAVLDSAESKIERTADLGERTRIFGDVMRGLPLCKSSPRWDRPPVNPNGKPTTPYSLYRKKKGSKAPSNEQMLKSFAEAAGLDEDELDFVGAQITWWDAMGDDERSPMLGRTSAIPKGRKNNRNSTVSSGDELHWAVAGGRLGRDHTFADVPSHYARDRLVHYTLTNLGSDKHDRVLAALCPDLNQSEIAAYGKRITGDQGDADKDEANEEHNSGNSGKSSANKRPSEGDEHSNMTKRVKI
;
A
#
# COMPACT_ATOMS: atom_id res chain seq x y z
N MET A 1 -5.39 15.86 38.88
CA MET A 1 -6.57 15.22 38.25
C MET A 1 -6.10 14.60 36.94
N ALA A 2 -6.44 13.34 36.67
CA ALA A 2 -6.13 12.71 35.38
C ALA A 2 -7.02 13.31 34.29
N LEU A 3 -6.45 13.65 33.13
CA LEU A 3 -7.21 14.14 31.98
C LEU A 3 -8.09 13.00 31.44
N THR A 4 -9.34 13.30 31.11
CA THR A 4 -10.17 12.40 30.30
C THR A 4 -9.61 12.33 28.87
N THR A 5 -9.87 11.23 28.15
CA THR A 5 -9.46 11.09 26.74
C THR A 5 -10.02 12.21 25.86
N LEU A 6 -11.25 12.68 26.14
CA LEU A 6 -11.85 13.80 25.40
C LEU A 6 -11.09 15.11 25.64
N GLN A 7 -10.75 15.41 26.90
CA GLN A 7 -9.94 16.59 27.23
C GLN A 7 -8.53 16.48 26.62
N ALA A 8 -7.93 15.29 26.64
CA ALA A 8 -6.61 15.04 26.05
C ALA A 8 -6.61 15.29 24.54
N ARG A 9 -7.64 14.85 23.81
CA ARG A 9 -7.83 15.14 22.37
C ARG A 9 -7.89 16.63 22.08
N HIS A 10 -8.70 17.36 22.85
CA HIS A 10 -8.84 18.80 22.66
C HIS A 10 -7.51 19.52 22.85
N ILE A 11 -6.85 19.27 23.98
CA ILE A 11 -5.53 19.83 24.32
C ILE A 11 -4.50 19.50 23.25
N LEU A 12 -4.46 18.24 22.76
CA LEU A 12 -3.55 17.83 21.70
C LEU A 12 -3.80 18.63 20.42
N THR A 13 -5.05 18.71 19.95
CA THR A 13 -5.36 19.39 18.68
C THR A 13 -5.09 20.89 18.75
N GLU A 14 -5.37 21.53 19.88
CA GLU A 14 -5.07 22.94 20.12
C GLU A 14 -3.56 23.20 20.11
N ARG A 15 -2.80 22.40 20.88
CA ARG A 15 -1.35 22.55 20.95
C ARG A 15 -0.68 22.24 19.63
N LEU A 16 -1.13 21.21 18.92
CA LEU A 16 -0.63 20.87 17.59
C LEU A 16 -0.88 22.02 16.61
N GLY A 17 -2.08 22.61 16.63
CA GLY A 17 -2.42 23.78 15.84
C GLY A 17 -1.50 24.97 16.14
N ASN A 18 -1.30 25.29 17.41
CA ASN A 18 -0.45 26.40 17.84
C ASN A 18 1.04 26.16 17.53
N ALA A 19 1.57 24.98 17.83
CA ALA A 19 2.99 24.67 17.69
C ALA A 19 3.45 24.57 16.23
N LEU A 20 2.55 24.19 15.32
CA LEU A 20 2.81 24.11 13.88
C LEU A 20 2.23 25.29 13.09
N ASN A 21 1.64 26.29 13.78
CA ASN A 21 0.98 27.43 13.17
C ASN A 21 -0.05 27.04 12.09
N LEU A 22 -0.89 26.05 12.39
CA LEU A 22 -1.90 25.53 11.45
C LEU A 22 -3.11 26.45 11.40
N ALA A 23 -3.65 26.69 10.20
CA ALA A 23 -4.95 27.33 10.08
C ALA A 23 -6.06 26.43 10.66
N PRO A 24 -7.20 26.97 11.11
CA PRO A 24 -8.31 26.18 11.65
C PRO A 24 -8.76 25.05 10.72
N ARG A 25 -8.78 25.30 9.40
CA ARG A 25 -9.10 24.28 8.39
C ARG A 25 -8.13 23.09 8.41
N ASP A 26 -6.86 23.32 8.70
CA ASP A 26 -5.83 22.29 8.69
C ASP A 26 -5.87 21.43 9.97
N VAL A 27 -6.35 22.02 11.07
CA VAL A 27 -6.67 21.29 12.31
C VAL A 27 -7.90 20.40 12.10
N GLU A 28 -8.94 20.91 11.44
CA GLU A 28 -10.11 20.08 11.08
C GLU A 28 -9.75 18.99 10.08
N MET A 29 -8.89 19.29 9.10
CA MET A 29 -8.36 18.28 8.19
C MET A 29 -7.59 17.19 8.93
N PHE A 30 -6.78 17.55 9.94
CA PHE A 30 -6.09 16.58 10.79
C PHE A 30 -7.08 15.65 11.51
N LYS A 31 -8.15 16.19 12.11
CA LYS A 31 -9.19 15.38 12.77
C LYS A 31 -9.91 14.47 11.79
N TYR A 32 -10.29 15.00 10.62
CA TYR A 32 -10.90 14.23 9.55
C TYR A 32 -10.02 13.05 9.13
N ILE A 33 -8.73 13.32 8.88
CA ILE A 33 -7.73 12.30 8.52
C ILE A 33 -7.65 11.19 9.59
N CYS A 34 -7.55 11.55 10.86
CA CYS A 34 -7.50 10.57 11.96
C CYS A 34 -8.74 9.68 11.95
N THR A 35 -9.91 10.29 11.74
CA THR A 35 -11.21 9.63 11.69
C THR A 35 -11.29 8.65 10.53
N ALA A 36 -10.96 9.12 9.32
CA ALA A 36 -11.03 8.32 8.10
C ALA A 36 -10.06 7.13 8.16
N VAL A 37 -8.79 7.35 8.51
CA VAL A 37 -7.79 6.27 8.62
C VAL A 37 -8.21 5.22 9.65
N SER A 38 -8.73 5.66 10.80
CA SER A 38 -9.21 4.72 11.81
C SER A 38 -10.43 3.95 11.33
N TYR A 39 -11.36 4.60 10.62
CA TYR A 39 -12.57 3.98 10.09
C TYR A 39 -12.26 2.90 9.06
N PHE A 40 -11.40 3.20 8.07
CA PHE A 40 -11.03 2.27 7.00
C PHE A 40 -10.19 1.07 7.47
N LYS A 41 -9.66 1.09 8.71
CA LYS A 41 -9.00 -0.06 9.33
C LYS A 41 -9.98 -1.04 10.01
N LEU A 42 -11.24 -0.65 10.21
CA LEU A 42 -12.21 -1.49 10.89
C LEU A 42 -12.73 -2.59 9.94
N PRO A 43 -12.89 -3.85 10.39
CA PRO A 43 -13.25 -4.96 9.52
C PRO A 43 -14.65 -4.85 8.90
N ASP A 44 -15.52 -4.01 9.46
CA ASP A 44 -16.89 -3.77 9.02
C ASP A 44 -17.07 -2.43 8.28
N HIS A 45 -16.01 -1.87 7.71
CA HIS A 45 -16.12 -0.65 6.90
C HIS A 45 -16.87 -0.95 5.57
N GLU A 46 -17.79 -0.08 5.16
CA GLU A 46 -18.59 -0.24 3.92
C GLU A 46 -17.83 0.13 2.63
N GLY A 47 -16.49 0.10 2.65
CA GLY A 47 -15.66 0.63 1.56
C GLY A 47 -15.72 2.16 1.42
N GLY A 48 -15.12 2.69 0.35
CA GLY A 48 -15.10 4.13 0.01
C GLY A 48 -13.71 4.75 -0.12
N TYR A 49 -13.68 6.04 -0.44
CA TYR A 49 -12.45 6.84 -0.57
C TYR A 49 -12.40 7.94 0.49
N MET A 50 -11.20 8.33 0.92
CA MET A 50 -11.01 9.48 1.81
C MET A 50 -11.22 10.78 1.04
N MET A 51 -12.41 11.37 1.12
CA MET A 51 -12.70 12.71 0.62
C MET A 51 -12.87 13.70 1.78
N PRO A 52 -12.05 14.78 1.87
CA PRO A 52 -12.21 15.78 2.92
C PRO A 52 -13.66 16.27 3.07
N GLY A 53 -14.19 16.20 4.30
CA GLY A 53 -15.56 16.59 4.61
C GLY A 53 -16.61 15.48 4.42
N ALA A 54 -16.22 14.30 3.93
CA ALA A 54 -17.09 13.12 3.96
C ALA A 54 -17.36 12.68 5.41
N ARG A 55 -18.58 12.21 5.67
CA ARG A 55 -18.95 11.59 6.93
C ARG A 55 -18.83 10.08 6.81
N HIS A 56 -18.33 9.45 7.87
CA HIS A 56 -18.20 8.00 7.96
C HIS A 56 -19.27 7.47 8.89
N TYR A 57 -19.95 6.38 8.52
CA TYR A 57 -21.03 5.80 9.32
C TYR A 57 -20.72 4.34 9.62
N ARG A 58 -20.95 3.92 10.86
CA ARG A 58 -20.79 2.55 11.30
C ARG A 58 -22.03 2.11 12.07
N ARG A 59 -22.67 1.03 11.63
CA ARG A 59 -23.86 0.47 12.28
C ARG A 59 -24.98 1.51 12.52
N GLY A 60 -25.10 2.48 11.60
CA GLY A 60 -26.09 3.55 11.66
C GLY A 60 -25.69 4.79 12.46
N GLU A 61 -24.51 4.82 13.07
CA GLU A 61 -24.00 5.98 13.83
C GLU A 61 -22.82 6.64 13.10
N GLU A 62 -22.68 7.96 13.23
CA GLU A 62 -21.54 8.68 12.66
C GLU A 62 -20.27 8.32 13.43
N TYR A 63 -19.25 7.87 12.71
CA TYR A 63 -17.91 7.61 13.24
C TYR A 63 -17.09 8.90 13.19
N THR A 64 -16.76 9.44 14.35
CA THR A 64 -16.15 10.75 14.54
C THR A 64 -14.73 10.67 15.08
N PHE A 65 -14.06 11.82 15.18
CA PHE A 65 -12.73 11.93 15.79
C PHE A 65 -12.70 11.45 17.25
N ASN A 66 -13.83 11.45 17.96
CA ASN A 66 -13.91 10.97 19.33
C ASN A 66 -13.87 9.45 19.43
N ASP A 67 -14.27 8.76 18.36
CA ASP A 67 -14.33 7.29 18.28
C ASP A 67 -12.97 6.66 17.92
N VAL A 68 -12.06 7.47 17.35
CA VAL A 68 -10.70 7.04 16.98
C VAL A 68 -9.93 6.58 18.23
N PRO A 69 -9.30 5.40 18.28
CA PRO A 69 -8.44 5.00 19.40
C PRO A 69 -7.38 6.07 19.76
N TRP A 70 -7.11 6.29 21.04
CA TRP A 70 -6.26 7.41 21.49
C TRP A 70 -4.82 7.28 20.96
N GLU A 71 -4.29 6.07 20.95
CA GLU A 71 -2.98 5.74 20.41
C GLU A 71 -2.87 6.13 18.93
N ALA A 72 -3.92 5.87 18.14
CA ALA A 72 -3.95 6.25 16.73
C ALA A 72 -3.97 7.78 16.52
N VAL A 73 -4.54 8.54 17.47
CA VAL A 73 -4.46 10.01 17.45
C VAL A 73 -3.04 10.49 17.75
N LEU A 74 -2.36 9.87 18.72
CA LEU A 74 -0.97 10.19 19.04
C LEU A 74 -0.04 9.92 17.85
N ASP A 75 -0.18 8.76 17.20
CA ASP A 75 0.60 8.39 16.02
C ASP A 75 0.37 9.35 14.84
N SER A 76 -0.89 9.77 14.66
CA SER A 76 -1.24 10.77 13.64
C SER A 76 -0.63 12.13 13.94
N ALA A 77 -0.60 12.54 15.21
CA ALA A 77 0.00 13.80 15.63
C ALA A 77 1.52 13.80 15.46
N GLU A 78 2.19 12.69 15.81
CA GLU A 78 3.61 12.48 15.51
C GLU A 78 3.89 12.62 14.00
N SER A 79 3.10 11.93 13.17
CA SER A 79 3.22 12.00 11.71
C SER A 79 3.00 13.43 11.18
N LYS A 80 2.07 14.18 11.76
CA LYS A 80 1.82 15.58 11.39
C LYS A 80 3.02 16.47 11.73
N ILE A 81 3.62 16.29 12.90
CA ILE A 81 4.84 17.00 13.30
C ILE A 81 6.00 16.66 12.36
N GLU A 82 6.22 15.37 12.06
CA GLU A 82 7.28 14.94 11.16
C GLU A 82 7.17 15.58 9.78
N ARG A 83 5.95 15.71 9.24
CA ARG A 83 5.73 16.27 7.90
C ARG A 83 5.79 17.80 7.84
N THR A 84 5.39 18.49 8.91
CA THR A 84 5.24 19.95 8.91
C THR A 84 6.42 20.69 9.53
N ALA A 85 7.05 20.13 10.57
CA ALA A 85 8.16 20.79 11.25
C ALA A 85 9.51 20.47 10.61
N ASP A 86 10.40 21.47 10.63
CA ASP A 86 11.80 21.30 10.28
C ASP A 86 12.47 20.27 11.20
N LEU A 87 13.40 19.48 10.66
CA LEU A 87 14.02 18.35 11.37
C LEU A 87 14.57 18.73 12.75
N GLY A 88 15.22 19.88 12.87
CA GLY A 88 15.79 20.38 14.13
C GLY A 88 14.75 20.80 15.18
N GLU A 89 13.50 21.03 14.78
CA GLU A 89 12.43 21.49 15.68
C GLU A 89 11.48 20.39 16.14
N ARG A 90 11.44 19.25 15.43
CA ARG A 90 10.46 18.17 15.67
C ARG A 90 10.43 17.69 17.12
N THR A 91 11.60 17.48 17.74
CA THR A 91 11.69 17.04 19.14
C THR A 91 11.11 18.06 20.11
N ARG A 92 11.39 19.36 19.91
CA ARG A 92 10.87 20.44 20.75
C ARG A 92 9.35 20.51 20.62
N ILE A 93 8.86 20.56 19.37
CA ILE A 93 7.42 20.63 19.07
C ILE A 93 6.68 19.43 19.63
N PHE A 94 7.21 18.22 19.45
CA PHE A 94 6.64 17.01 20.05
C PHE A 94 6.55 17.12 21.57
N GLY A 95 7.62 17.56 22.24
CA GLY A 95 7.63 17.77 23.68
C GLY A 95 6.61 18.81 24.15
N ASP A 96 6.37 19.86 23.36
CA ASP A 96 5.37 20.90 23.68
C ASP A 96 3.93 20.40 23.48
N VAL A 97 3.66 19.70 22.37
CA VAL A 97 2.34 19.13 22.06
C VAL A 97 1.96 18.05 23.07
N MET A 98 2.87 17.13 23.35
CA MET A 98 2.56 15.91 24.08
C MET A 98 2.64 16.04 25.61
N ARG A 99 3.09 17.17 26.13
CA ARG A 99 3.35 17.37 27.56
C ARG A 99 2.15 17.05 28.45
N GLY A 100 2.28 16.06 29.32
CA GLY A 100 1.24 15.70 30.29
C GLY A 100 0.00 15.02 29.69
N LEU A 101 0.06 14.61 28.42
CA LEU A 101 -0.97 13.78 27.81
C LEU A 101 -0.79 12.31 28.21
N PRO A 102 -1.89 11.56 28.40
CA PRO A 102 -1.81 10.14 28.75
C PRO A 102 -1.18 9.33 27.62
N LEU A 103 -0.47 8.25 27.97
CA LEU A 103 0.10 7.26 27.04
C LEU A 103 1.14 7.82 26.03
N CYS A 104 1.62 9.06 26.20
CA CYS A 104 2.72 9.55 25.37
C CYS A 104 4.04 8.89 25.77
N LYS A 105 4.68 8.22 24.80
CA LYS A 105 5.99 7.61 24.95
C LYS A 105 7.10 8.67 24.84
N SER A 106 8.34 8.21 25.06
CA SER A 106 9.59 8.94 24.77
C SER A 106 9.60 9.55 23.37
N SER A 107 10.35 10.64 23.18
CA SER A 107 10.48 11.33 21.88
C SER A 107 10.71 10.35 20.72
N PRO A 108 10.02 10.54 19.59
CA PRO A 108 10.19 9.71 18.41
C PRO A 108 11.61 9.76 17.86
N ARG A 109 12.00 8.69 17.17
CA ARG A 109 13.20 8.72 16.34
C ARG A 109 12.82 9.32 15.00
N TRP A 110 13.20 10.57 14.76
CA TRP A 110 12.89 11.27 13.51
C TRP A 110 13.72 10.77 12.31
N ASP A 111 14.93 10.29 12.56
CA ASP A 111 15.89 9.86 11.53
C ASP A 111 15.87 8.34 11.30
N ARG A 112 14.69 7.72 11.30
CA ARG A 112 14.60 6.28 10.98
C ARG A 112 14.99 6.06 9.52
N PRO A 113 15.88 5.10 9.22
CA PRO A 113 16.14 4.74 7.85
C PRO A 113 14.85 4.23 7.21
N PRO A 114 14.58 4.57 5.94
CA PRO A 114 13.43 4.03 5.24
C PRO A 114 13.38 2.51 5.30
N VAL A 115 12.21 1.95 5.61
CA VAL A 115 11.97 0.53 5.40
C VAL A 115 11.77 0.32 3.89
N ASN A 116 12.22 -0.82 3.35
CA ASN A 116 11.93 -1.19 1.96
C ASN A 116 11.41 -2.62 1.92
N PRO A 117 10.13 -2.82 2.29
CA PRO A 117 9.52 -4.14 2.42
C PRO A 117 9.47 -4.86 1.06
N ASN A 118 9.32 -4.10 -0.02
CA ASN A 118 9.24 -4.60 -1.40
C ASN A 118 10.54 -4.38 -2.17
N GLY A 119 11.69 -4.37 -1.49
CA GLY A 119 12.99 -4.15 -2.12
C GLY A 119 13.53 -5.36 -2.89
N LYS A 120 12.94 -6.54 -2.68
CA LYS A 120 13.31 -7.79 -3.35
C LYS A 120 12.25 -8.18 -4.38
N PRO A 121 12.64 -8.59 -5.60
CA PRO A 121 11.69 -9.04 -6.61
C PRO A 121 11.00 -10.34 -6.21
N THR A 122 9.70 -10.42 -6.48
CA THR A 122 8.87 -11.61 -6.23
C THR A 122 9.19 -12.74 -7.21
N THR A 123 9.62 -12.38 -8.43
CA THR A 123 9.96 -13.34 -9.49
C THR A 123 11.08 -12.79 -10.38
N PRO A 124 11.86 -13.66 -11.06
CA PRO A 124 12.82 -13.20 -12.06
C PRO A 124 12.22 -12.32 -13.17
N TYR A 125 10.92 -12.48 -13.47
CA TYR A 125 10.21 -11.68 -14.47
C TYR A 125 9.91 -10.24 -14.02
N SER A 126 9.92 -9.97 -12.70
CA SER A 126 9.74 -8.62 -12.15
C SER A 126 10.87 -7.68 -12.57
N LEU A 127 12.04 -8.22 -12.87
CA LEU A 127 13.22 -7.46 -13.30
C LEU A 127 13.17 -7.20 -14.80
N TYR A 128 13.30 -5.93 -15.18
CA TYR A 128 13.37 -5.55 -16.60
C TYR A 128 14.70 -5.99 -17.23
N ARG A 129 14.63 -6.84 -18.25
CA ARG A 129 15.79 -7.29 -19.02
C ARG A 129 16.20 -6.23 -20.03
N LYS A 130 17.21 -5.44 -19.67
CA LYS A 130 17.74 -4.38 -20.53
C LYS A 130 18.36 -4.98 -21.80
N LYS A 131 17.95 -4.49 -22.97
CA LYS A 131 18.70 -4.69 -24.21
C LYS A 131 20.01 -3.90 -24.14
N LYS A 132 21.08 -4.41 -24.75
CA LYS A 132 22.40 -3.74 -24.77
C LYS A 132 22.25 -2.30 -25.30
N GLY A 133 22.69 -1.32 -24.51
CA GLY A 133 22.59 0.11 -24.86
C GLY A 133 21.26 0.80 -24.52
N SER A 134 20.28 0.06 -23.97
CA SER A 134 19.00 0.63 -23.51
C SER A 134 18.96 0.81 -21.99
N LYS A 135 18.23 1.83 -21.53
CA LYS A 135 17.87 1.98 -20.11
C LYS A 135 16.56 1.24 -19.85
N ALA A 136 16.43 0.69 -18.64
CA ALA A 136 15.12 0.22 -18.18
C ALA A 136 14.18 1.42 -18.07
N PRO A 137 12.87 1.24 -18.34
CA PRO A 137 11.91 2.31 -18.18
C PRO A 137 11.85 2.78 -16.71
N SER A 138 11.62 4.08 -16.52
CA SER A 138 11.26 4.59 -15.20
C SER A 138 9.84 4.13 -14.81
N ASN A 139 9.50 4.23 -13.52
CA ASN A 139 8.14 3.93 -13.07
C ASN A 139 7.10 4.81 -13.78
N GLU A 140 7.38 6.10 -13.94
CA GLU A 140 6.49 7.01 -14.69
C GLU A 140 6.29 6.58 -16.14
N GLN A 141 7.34 6.11 -16.80
CA GLN A 141 7.23 5.57 -18.17
C GLN A 141 6.39 4.30 -18.20
N MET A 142 6.58 3.37 -17.27
CA MET A 142 5.77 2.15 -17.17
C MET A 142 4.30 2.47 -16.90
N LEU A 143 4.02 3.39 -15.97
CA LEU A 143 2.67 3.81 -15.61
C LEU A 143 1.96 4.45 -16.81
N LYS A 144 2.65 5.32 -17.56
CA LYS A 144 2.13 5.94 -18.78
C LYS A 144 1.83 4.90 -19.86
N SER A 145 2.77 3.98 -20.15
CA SER A 145 2.55 2.92 -21.13
C SER A 145 1.41 1.98 -20.74
N PHE A 146 1.23 1.72 -19.44
CA PHE A 146 0.07 1.01 -18.92
C PHE A 146 -1.23 1.77 -19.20
N ALA A 147 -1.30 3.07 -18.90
CA ALA A 147 -2.49 3.90 -19.13
C ALA A 147 -2.93 3.89 -20.59
N GLU A 148 -1.97 4.14 -21.49
CA GLU A 148 -2.19 4.16 -22.94
C GLU A 148 -2.71 2.80 -23.43
N ALA A 149 -2.11 1.71 -22.94
CA ALA A 149 -2.52 0.35 -23.30
C ALA A 149 -3.82 -0.10 -22.61
N ALA A 150 -4.20 0.46 -21.47
CA ALA A 150 -5.45 0.14 -20.79
C ALA A 150 -6.61 1.05 -21.25
N GLY A 151 -6.29 2.17 -21.91
CA GLY A 151 -7.26 3.20 -22.27
C GLY A 151 -7.83 3.91 -21.04
N LEU A 152 -6.98 4.16 -20.05
CA LEU A 152 -7.34 4.89 -18.83
C LEU A 152 -7.19 6.39 -19.03
N ASP A 153 -8.05 7.17 -18.40
CA ASP A 153 -7.89 8.62 -18.33
C ASP A 153 -6.84 9.05 -17.28
N GLU A 154 -6.56 10.36 -17.19
CA GLU A 154 -5.55 10.89 -16.27
C GLU A 154 -5.94 10.72 -14.80
N ASP A 155 -7.23 10.80 -14.47
CA ASP A 155 -7.73 10.64 -13.10
C ASP A 155 -7.62 9.18 -12.62
N GLU A 156 -7.98 8.23 -13.50
CA GLU A 156 -7.81 6.80 -13.29
C GLU A 156 -6.33 6.43 -13.15
N LEU A 157 -5.48 7.00 -14.00
CA LEU A 157 -4.04 6.78 -13.96
C LEU A 157 -3.42 7.25 -12.64
N ASP A 158 -3.78 8.46 -12.22
CA ASP A 158 -3.33 9.05 -10.95
C ASP A 158 -3.78 8.20 -9.76
N PHE A 159 -5.02 7.69 -9.80
CA PHE A 159 -5.52 6.79 -8.77
C PHE A 159 -4.75 5.46 -8.70
N VAL A 160 -4.50 4.80 -9.84
CA VAL A 160 -3.75 3.54 -9.90
C VAL A 160 -2.33 3.73 -9.37
N GLY A 161 -1.65 4.80 -9.78
CA GLY A 161 -0.31 5.13 -9.30
C GLY A 161 -0.29 5.28 -7.77
N ALA A 162 -1.22 6.07 -7.23
CA ALA A 162 -1.28 6.30 -5.79
C ALA A 162 -1.68 5.05 -5.00
N GLN A 163 -2.57 4.20 -5.52
CA GLN A 163 -2.92 2.93 -4.89
C GLN A 163 -1.71 2.00 -4.76
N ILE A 164 -0.90 1.87 -5.82
CA ILE A 164 0.33 1.06 -5.80
C ILE A 164 1.35 1.65 -4.82
N THR A 165 1.51 2.97 -4.81
CA THR A 165 2.36 3.66 -3.84
C THR A 165 1.89 3.42 -2.40
N TRP A 166 0.58 3.40 -2.17
CA TRP A 166 0.01 3.13 -0.86
C TRP A 166 0.29 1.69 -0.42
N TRP A 167 0.09 0.70 -1.31
CA TRP A 167 0.47 -0.69 -1.03
C TRP A 167 1.95 -0.87 -0.76
N ASP A 168 2.82 -0.14 -1.46
CA ASP A 168 4.26 -0.16 -1.19
C ASP A 168 4.58 0.42 0.19
N ALA A 169 3.91 1.52 0.53
CA ALA A 169 4.11 2.22 1.79
C ALA A 169 3.56 1.44 3.02
N MET A 170 2.63 0.50 2.80
CA MET A 170 1.99 -0.30 3.87
C MET A 170 2.93 -1.28 4.55
N GLY A 171 4.08 -1.65 3.97
CA GLY A 171 4.97 -2.62 4.61
C GLY A 171 5.85 -2.04 5.73
N ASP A 172 5.46 -0.90 6.32
CA ASP A 172 5.97 -0.40 7.59
C ASP A 172 4.81 -0.38 8.61
N ASP A 173 4.79 -1.37 9.49
CA ASP A 173 3.75 -1.54 10.51
C ASP A 173 3.75 -0.42 11.56
N GLU A 174 4.84 0.35 11.67
CA GLU A 174 4.98 1.42 12.67
C GLU A 174 4.39 2.75 12.19
N ARG A 175 4.27 2.97 10.87
CA ARG A 175 3.73 4.20 10.29
C ARG A 175 2.71 3.87 9.23
N SER A 176 1.42 3.90 9.58
CA SER A 176 0.40 3.61 8.56
C SER A 176 0.40 4.65 7.44
N PRO A 177 0.54 4.26 6.17
CA PRO A 177 0.42 5.19 5.06
C PRO A 177 -1.02 5.62 4.89
N MET A 178 -1.16 6.81 4.33
CA MET A 178 -2.45 7.41 4.01
C MET A 178 -2.54 7.66 2.52
N LEU A 179 -3.69 7.36 1.92
CA LEU A 179 -4.01 7.69 0.53
C LEU A 179 -5.14 8.72 0.51
N GLY A 180 -4.90 9.93 0.00
CA GLY A 180 -5.93 10.95 -0.07
C GLY A 180 -5.78 11.86 -1.28
N ARG A 181 -6.81 12.66 -1.56
CA ARG A 181 -6.73 13.73 -2.55
C ARG A 181 -6.15 15.01 -1.94
N THR A 182 -5.17 15.61 -2.61
CA THR A 182 -4.50 16.83 -2.17
C THR A 182 -4.24 17.76 -3.35
N SER A 183 -4.25 19.07 -3.11
CA SER A 183 -3.77 20.07 -4.06
C SER A 183 -2.24 20.25 -3.99
N ALA A 184 -1.58 19.61 -3.01
CA ALA A 184 -0.13 19.64 -2.89
C ALA A 184 0.50 18.76 -3.97
N ILE A 185 1.04 19.41 -5.00
CA ILE A 185 1.70 18.73 -6.11
C ILE A 185 2.89 17.91 -5.57
N PRO A 186 3.05 16.62 -5.97
CA PRO A 186 4.18 15.81 -5.55
C PRO A 186 5.52 16.48 -5.92
N LYS A 187 6.51 16.39 -5.02
CA LYS A 187 7.86 16.95 -5.22
C LYS A 187 8.46 16.45 -6.54
N GLY A 188 8.51 17.34 -7.54
CA GLY A 188 8.95 17.04 -8.91
C GLY A 188 8.40 18.04 -9.94
N ARG A 189 7.23 18.62 -9.69
CA ARG A 189 6.79 19.89 -10.31
C ARG A 189 7.27 21.05 -9.46
N LYS A 190 7.80 22.11 -10.08
CA LYS A 190 8.46 23.24 -9.40
C LYS A 190 7.58 23.80 -8.27
N ASN A 191 8.12 23.79 -7.05
CA ASN A 191 7.50 24.35 -5.85
C ASN A 191 7.23 25.84 -5.99
N ASN A 192 6.08 26.30 -5.49
CA ASN A 192 6.02 27.57 -4.79
C ASN A 192 5.47 27.30 -3.38
N ARG A 193 6.29 27.51 -2.35
CA ARG A 193 6.01 27.14 -0.95
C ARG A 193 4.91 27.99 -0.27
N ASN A 194 4.18 28.79 -1.05
CA ASN A 194 3.10 29.67 -0.59
C ASN A 194 1.77 29.41 -1.32
N SER A 195 1.47 28.17 -1.73
CA SER A 195 0.15 27.89 -2.32
C SER A 195 -0.91 27.87 -1.23
N THR A 196 -1.60 28.99 -1.10
CA THR A 196 -2.94 29.04 -0.55
C THR A 196 -3.83 28.25 -1.51
N VAL A 197 -4.33 27.10 -1.07
CA VAL A 197 -5.27 26.26 -1.83
C VAL A 197 -6.40 27.15 -2.35
N SER A 198 -6.41 27.36 -3.67
CA SER A 198 -7.50 28.01 -4.37
C SER A 198 -8.56 26.96 -4.65
N SER A 199 -9.84 27.32 -4.59
CA SER A 199 -10.99 26.42 -4.80
C SER A 199 -11.11 25.82 -6.23
N GLY A 200 -10.03 25.82 -7.00
CA GLY A 200 -9.96 25.34 -8.39
C GLY A 200 -8.65 24.63 -8.76
N ASP A 201 -7.80 24.28 -7.80
CA ASP A 201 -6.62 23.45 -8.08
C ASP A 201 -7.05 21.99 -8.29
N GLU A 202 -6.58 21.35 -9.38
CA GLU A 202 -6.79 19.93 -9.63
C GLU A 202 -6.26 19.11 -8.43
N LEU A 203 -7.15 18.30 -7.85
CA LEU A 203 -6.81 17.43 -6.73
C LEU A 203 -6.16 16.16 -7.28
N HIS A 204 -4.93 15.91 -6.87
CA HIS A 204 -4.19 14.68 -7.19
C HIS A 204 -4.21 13.71 -6.01
N TRP A 205 -4.13 12.42 -6.31
CA TRP A 205 -3.93 11.39 -5.31
C TRP A 205 -2.50 11.43 -4.77
N ALA A 206 -2.38 11.48 -3.45
CA ALA A 206 -1.10 11.47 -2.76
C ALA A 206 -1.07 10.41 -1.67
N VAL A 207 0.12 9.86 -1.47
CA VAL A 207 0.41 8.93 -0.39
C VAL A 207 1.36 9.59 0.59
N ALA A 208 1.07 9.51 1.88
CA ALA A 208 1.92 10.08 2.90
C ALA A 208 2.03 9.16 4.12
N GLY A 209 3.21 9.12 4.75
CA GLY A 209 3.51 8.14 5.81
C GLY A 209 3.77 6.76 5.21
N GLY A 210 3.88 5.72 6.04
CA GLY A 210 4.46 4.47 5.58
C GLY A 210 5.97 4.47 5.66
N ARG A 211 6.58 3.57 4.88
CA ARG A 211 8.01 3.25 4.93
C ARG A 211 8.99 4.42 4.72
N LEU A 212 8.57 5.57 4.16
CA LEU A 212 9.43 6.76 4.02
C LEU A 212 9.10 7.86 5.04
N GLY A 213 8.02 7.73 5.85
CA GLY A 213 7.58 8.75 6.82
C GLY A 213 7.09 10.08 6.24
N ARG A 214 7.29 10.32 4.95
CA ARG A 214 7.00 11.57 4.24
C ARG A 214 5.99 11.34 3.11
N ASP A 215 5.84 12.30 2.21
CA ASP A 215 5.06 12.11 0.98
C ASP A 215 5.79 11.14 0.04
N HIS A 216 5.07 10.12 -0.39
CA HIS A 216 5.50 9.12 -1.36
C HIS A 216 4.93 9.44 -2.73
N THR A 217 5.76 9.22 -3.73
CA THR A 217 5.39 9.31 -5.14
C THR A 217 5.52 7.94 -5.79
N PHE A 218 4.91 7.75 -6.96
CA PHE A 218 5.10 6.53 -7.74
C PHE A 218 6.57 6.29 -8.12
N ALA A 219 7.37 7.35 -8.22
CA ALA A 219 8.80 7.26 -8.47
C ALA A 219 9.60 6.68 -7.28
N ASP A 220 9.08 6.77 -6.05
CA ASP A 220 9.74 6.20 -4.88
C ASP A 220 9.59 4.67 -4.78
N VAL A 221 8.63 4.08 -5.50
CA VAL A 221 8.31 2.64 -5.47
C VAL A 221 9.42 1.82 -6.14
N PRO A 222 9.86 0.67 -5.57
CA PRO A 222 10.79 -0.22 -6.26
C PRO A 222 10.25 -0.63 -7.63
N SER A 223 11.01 -0.41 -8.72
CA SER A 223 10.49 -0.58 -10.09
C SER A 223 9.97 -1.99 -10.39
N HIS A 224 10.58 -3.02 -9.80
CA HIS A 224 10.13 -4.40 -9.95
C HIS A 224 8.77 -4.62 -9.25
N TYR A 225 8.55 -4.01 -8.09
CA TYR A 225 7.27 -4.06 -7.39
C TYR A 225 6.18 -3.27 -8.12
N ALA A 226 6.53 -2.10 -8.66
CA ALA A 226 5.61 -1.33 -9.52
C ALA A 226 5.17 -2.17 -10.73
N ARG A 227 6.11 -2.88 -11.37
CA ARG A 227 5.81 -3.79 -12.47
C ARG A 227 4.91 -4.95 -12.04
N ASP A 228 5.23 -5.62 -10.92
CA ASP A 228 4.41 -6.70 -10.35
C ASP A 228 2.96 -6.24 -10.14
N ARG A 229 2.77 -5.07 -9.52
CA ARG A 229 1.44 -4.53 -9.22
C ARG A 229 0.67 -4.10 -10.45
N LEU A 230 1.31 -3.55 -11.47
CA LEU A 230 0.65 -3.23 -12.74
C LEU A 230 0.22 -4.50 -13.50
N VAL A 231 1.04 -5.56 -13.48
CA VAL A 231 0.66 -6.86 -14.03
C VAL A 231 -0.50 -7.47 -13.26
N HIS A 232 -0.44 -7.46 -11.92
CA HIS A 232 -1.54 -7.93 -11.08
C HIS A 232 -2.83 -7.17 -11.40
N TYR A 233 -2.79 -5.84 -11.38
CA TYR A 233 -3.94 -4.99 -11.66
C TYR A 233 -4.54 -5.28 -13.05
N THR A 234 -3.69 -5.50 -14.05
CA THR A 234 -4.14 -5.90 -15.39
C THR A 234 -4.98 -7.18 -15.32
N LEU A 235 -4.47 -8.21 -14.64
CA LEU A 235 -5.11 -9.52 -14.58
C LEU A 235 -6.37 -9.55 -13.70
N THR A 236 -6.44 -8.71 -12.65
CA THR A 236 -7.52 -8.74 -11.66
C THR A 236 -8.59 -7.67 -11.84
N ASN A 237 -8.26 -6.54 -12.47
CA ASN A 237 -9.13 -5.35 -12.51
C ASN A 237 -9.51 -4.91 -13.93
N LEU A 238 -8.75 -5.30 -14.96
CA LEU A 238 -9.08 -4.99 -16.35
C LEU A 238 -9.83 -6.14 -17.01
N GLY A 239 -10.66 -5.81 -18.00
CA GLY A 239 -11.30 -6.80 -18.87
C GLY A 239 -10.27 -7.63 -19.64
N SER A 240 -10.56 -8.91 -19.84
CA SER A 240 -9.66 -9.87 -20.51
C SER A 240 -9.28 -9.45 -21.93
N ASP A 241 -10.14 -8.67 -22.60
CA ASP A 241 -9.90 -8.09 -23.91
C ASP A 241 -8.72 -7.11 -23.94
N LYS A 242 -8.35 -6.54 -22.79
CA LYS A 242 -7.22 -5.60 -22.65
C LYS A 242 -5.91 -6.27 -22.22
N HIS A 243 -5.97 -7.50 -21.69
CA HIS A 243 -4.83 -8.14 -21.02
C HIS A 243 -3.60 -8.24 -21.93
N ASP A 244 -3.74 -8.84 -23.12
CA ASP A 244 -2.60 -9.05 -24.02
C ASP A 244 -1.91 -7.73 -24.42
N ARG A 245 -2.70 -6.70 -24.73
CA ARG A 245 -2.17 -5.37 -25.11
C ARG A 245 -1.41 -4.72 -23.96
N VAL A 246 -1.97 -4.77 -22.75
CA VAL A 246 -1.38 -4.14 -21.56
C VAL A 246 -0.13 -4.91 -21.11
N LEU A 247 -0.18 -6.25 -21.09
CA LEU A 247 0.96 -7.08 -20.71
C LEU A 247 2.13 -6.92 -21.69
N ALA A 248 1.86 -6.83 -22.99
CA ALA A 248 2.90 -6.54 -23.99
C ALA A 248 3.54 -5.16 -23.78
N ALA A 249 2.75 -4.15 -23.38
CA ALA A 249 3.27 -2.80 -23.09
C ALA A 249 4.11 -2.76 -21.80
N LEU A 250 3.69 -3.49 -20.76
CA LEU A 250 4.41 -3.60 -19.49
C LEU A 250 5.65 -4.48 -19.56
N CYS A 251 5.65 -5.48 -20.44
CA CYS A 251 6.68 -6.52 -20.53
C CYS A 251 7.28 -6.68 -21.93
N PRO A 252 7.77 -5.60 -22.57
CA PRO A 252 8.33 -5.67 -23.92
C PRO A 252 9.64 -6.47 -24.01
N ASP A 253 10.22 -6.81 -22.87
CA ASP A 253 11.43 -7.62 -22.69
C ASP A 253 11.16 -9.12 -22.51
N LEU A 254 9.89 -9.51 -22.37
CA LEU A 254 9.46 -10.90 -22.21
C LEU A 254 8.75 -11.40 -23.47
N ASN A 255 8.88 -12.70 -23.75
CA ASN A 255 8.08 -13.34 -24.79
C ASN A 255 6.70 -13.78 -24.25
N GLN A 256 5.80 -14.23 -25.12
CA GLN A 256 4.43 -14.59 -24.74
C GLN A 256 4.37 -15.71 -23.67
N SER A 257 5.25 -16.72 -23.75
CA SER A 257 5.29 -17.80 -22.76
C SER A 257 5.77 -17.30 -21.39
N GLU A 258 6.72 -16.37 -21.37
CA GLU A 258 7.21 -15.75 -20.15
C GLU A 258 6.17 -14.80 -19.52
N ILE A 259 5.43 -14.06 -20.34
CA ILE A 259 4.30 -13.23 -19.88
C ILE A 259 3.23 -14.10 -19.21
N ALA A 260 2.89 -15.25 -19.81
CA ALA A 260 1.94 -16.19 -19.24
C ALA A 260 2.45 -16.79 -17.90
N ALA A 261 3.72 -17.19 -17.85
CA ALA A 261 4.35 -17.69 -16.62
C ALA A 261 4.41 -16.61 -15.53
N TYR A 262 4.69 -15.37 -15.92
CA TYR A 262 4.73 -14.23 -15.01
C TYR A 262 3.34 -13.95 -14.41
N GLY A 263 2.29 -13.93 -15.24
CA GLY A 263 0.92 -13.71 -14.79
C GLY A 263 0.45 -14.74 -13.76
N LYS A 264 0.75 -16.03 -13.97
CA LYS A 264 0.46 -17.11 -13.01
C LYS A 264 1.16 -16.89 -11.66
N ARG A 265 2.44 -16.52 -11.68
CA ARG A 265 3.22 -16.28 -10.45
C ARG A 265 2.72 -15.06 -9.67
N ILE A 266 2.28 -14.01 -10.36
CA ILE A 266 1.79 -12.78 -9.73
C ILE A 266 0.40 -12.93 -9.11
N THR A 267 -0.48 -13.68 -9.74
CA THR A 267 -1.86 -13.90 -9.26
C THR A 267 -1.95 -14.97 -8.18
N GLY A 268 -0.87 -15.73 -7.95
CA GLY A 268 -0.87 -16.83 -6.99
C GLY A 268 -1.57 -18.10 -7.51
N ASP A 269 -1.95 -18.15 -8.79
CA ASP A 269 -2.42 -19.35 -9.49
C ASP A 269 -1.23 -20.30 -9.75
N GLN A 270 -0.67 -20.85 -8.66
CA GLN A 270 0.20 -22.02 -8.73
C GLN A 270 -0.64 -23.27 -8.95
N GLY A 271 -1.20 -23.40 -10.15
CA GLY A 271 -1.52 -24.73 -10.68
C GLY A 271 -0.21 -25.44 -11.02
N ASP A 272 0.23 -26.35 -10.16
CA ASP A 272 1.14 -27.48 -10.43
C ASP A 272 2.36 -27.21 -11.35
N ALA A 273 3.03 -26.05 -11.25
CA ALA A 273 4.20 -25.75 -12.08
C ALA A 273 5.56 -26.01 -11.38
N ASP A 274 5.57 -26.25 -10.08
CA ASP A 274 6.81 -26.45 -9.29
C ASP A 274 7.24 -27.93 -9.16
N LYS A 275 6.62 -28.86 -9.91
CA LYS A 275 6.97 -30.30 -9.86
C LYS A 275 7.83 -30.81 -11.02
N ASP A 276 7.99 -30.05 -12.10
CA ASP A 276 8.70 -30.53 -13.30
C ASP A 276 10.15 -30.02 -13.42
N GLU A 277 10.51 -28.89 -12.80
CA GLU A 277 11.91 -28.39 -12.84
C GLU A 277 12.86 -29.09 -11.84
N ALA A 278 12.33 -29.88 -10.90
CA ALA A 278 13.16 -30.63 -9.94
C ALA A 278 13.49 -32.07 -10.38
N ASN A 279 12.94 -32.57 -11.49
CA ASN A 279 13.08 -33.97 -11.91
C ASN A 279 13.96 -34.20 -13.15
N GLU A 280 14.43 -33.15 -13.84
CA GLU A 280 15.33 -33.31 -15.00
C GLU A 280 16.83 -33.26 -14.65
N GLU A 281 17.23 -32.83 -13.45
CA GLU A 281 18.65 -32.80 -13.05
C GLU A 281 19.15 -34.06 -12.32
N HIS A 282 18.31 -35.08 -12.07
CA HIS A 282 18.72 -36.26 -11.29
C HIS A 282 18.57 -37.64 -11.95
N ASN A 283 18.31 -37.73 -13.27
CA ASN A 283 18.23 -39.04 -13.93
C ASN A 283 19.18 -39.22 -15.12
N SER A 284 20.42 -38.72 -15.01
CA SER A 284 21.55 -39.21 -15.80
C SER A 284 22.49 -40.06 -14.92
N GLY A 285 22.15 -41.34 -14.81
CA GLY A 285 23.10 -42.38 -14.42
C GLY A 285 22.66 -43.23 -13.23
N ASN A 286 21.98 -44.35 -13.49
CA ASN A 286 22.58 -45.64 -13.16
C ASN A 286 21.86 -46.78 -13.89
N SER A 287 22.60 -47.45 -14.76
CA SER A 287 22.27 -48.75 -15.32
C SER A 287 22.47 -49.85 -14.28
N GLY A 288 21.46 -50.68 -14.00
CA GLY A 288 21.67 -51.86 -13.15
C GLY A 288 20.43 -52.66 -12.79
N LYS A 289 20.11 -53.65 -13.63
CA LYS A 289 19.40 -54.92 -13.39
C LYS A 289 18.83 -55.18 -11.97
N SER A 290 17.53 -55.51 -11.87
CA SER A 290 17.02 -56.88 -11.60
C SER A 290 15.58 -56.92 -11.03
N SER A 291 14.76 -57.77 -11.63
CA SER A 291 13.67 -58.61 -11.08
C SER A 291 12.48 -58.05 -10.28
N ALA A 292 11.31 -58.12 -10.94
CA ALA A 292 10.06 -58.79 -10.53
C ALA A 292 9.69 -58.87 -9.03
N ASN A 293 8.51 -58.36 -8.64
CA ASN A 293 7.32 -59.19 -8.40
C ASN A 293 6.04 -58.40 -7.99
N LYS A 294 4.91 -58.87 -8.52
CA LYS A 294 3.56 -59.04 -7.93
C LYS A 294 2.84 -57.90 -7.17
N ARG A 295 1.74 -57.44 -7.77
CA ARG A 295 0.42 -57.21 -7.11
C ARG A 295 -0.12 -58.53 -6.52
N PRO A 296 -0.96 -58.51 -5.47
CA PRO A 296 -2.43 -58.28 -5.57
C PRO A 296 -3.02 -57.47 -4.37
N SER A 297 -3.99 -56.57 -4.57
CA SER A 297 -5.47 -56.71 -4.67
C SER A 297 -6.21 -56.92 -3.33
N GLU A 298 -7.40 -56.28 -3.26
CA GLU A 298 -8.55 -56.55 -2.38
C GLU A 298 -8.36 -56.17 -0.90
N GLY A 299 -9.37 -55.71 -0.16
CA GLY A 299 -10.81 -55.53 -0.34
C GLY A 299 -11.31 -54.75 0.87
N ASP A 300 -12.41 -54.00 0.72
CA ASP A 300 -13.67 -54.24 1.45
C ASP A 300 -13.81 -53.26 2.62
N GLU A 301 -14.70 -52.27 2.53
CA GLU A 301 -16.16 -52.32 2.75
C GLU A 301 -16.50 -51.75 4.13
N HIS A 302 -17.67 -51.10 4.16
CA HIS A 302 -18.46 -50.68 5.32
C HIS A 302 -17.94 -49.50 6.16
N SER A 303 -18.76 -48.61 6.71
CA SER A 303 -20.20 -48.33 6.64
C SER A 303 -20.46 -47.25 7.70
N ASN A 304 -21.38 -46.32 7.44
CA ASN A 304 -22.18 -45.58 8.45
C ASN A 304 -21.41 -44.62 9.39
N MET A 305 -21.94 -43.52 9.94
CA MET A 305 -23.29 -42.98 10.04
C MET A 305 -23.15 -41.49 10.46
N THR A 306 -23.97 -40.65 9.85
CA THR A 306 -24.79 -39.58 10.46
C THR A 306 -24.43 -39.10 11.88
N LYS A 307 -24.21 -37.77 12.06
CA LYS A 307 -25.18 -36.88 12.74
C LYS A 307 -24.74 -35.40 12.76
N ARG A 308 -25.65 -34.57 12.28
CA ARG A 308 -25.82 -33.15 12.61
C ARG A 308 -25.95 -32.96 14.13
N VAL A 309 -25.39 -31.87 14.66
CA VAL A 309 -26.03 -31.08 15.74
C VAL A 309 -25.81 -29.60 15.43
N LYS A 310 -26.94 -28.87 15.29
CA LYS A 310 -27.04 -27.42 15.45
C LYS A 310 -27.37 -27.15 16.92
N ILE A 311 -26.74 -26.14 17.51
CA ILE A 311 -27.41 -25.09 18.30
C ILE A 311 -26.80 -23.78 17.85
#